data_AF-R7Q121-F1
#
_entry.id   AF-R7Q121-F1
#
_cell.length_a   1.000
_cell.length_b   1.000
_cell.length_c   1.000
_cell.angle_alpha   90.00
_cell.angle_beta   90.00
_cell.angle_gamma   90.00
#
_symmetry.space_group_name_H-M   'P 1'
#
loop_
_entity.id
_entity.type
_entity.pdbx_description
1 polymer ?
#
loop_
_entity_poly.entity_id
_entity_poly.type
_entity_poly.pdbx_seq_one_letter_code
_entity_poly.pdbx_strand_id
1 'polypeptide(L)' 'MYRCAKCNEPIRNMSPIGLQCDKCGSRIFVKERPNVKKILKSD' A
#
# COMPACT_ATOMS: atom_id res chain seq x y z
N MET A 1 4.13 -2.12 3.91
CA MET A 1 4.27 -2.21 2.44
C MET A 1 3.12 -1.46 1.79
N TYR A 2 3.36 -0.70 0.73
CA TYR A 2 2.27 -0.16 -0.11
C TYR A 2 2.02 -1.13 -1.27
N ARG A 3 0.75 -1.41 -1.55
CA ARG A 3 0.32 -2.20 -2.69
C ARG A 3 -0.46 -1.33 -3.68
N CYS A 4 -0.30 -1.60 -4.96
CA CYS A 4 -1.15 -1.07 -6.02
C CYS A 4 -2.60 -1.50 -5.80
N ALA A 5 -3.56 -0.57 -5.74
CA ALA A 5 -4.98 -0.92 -5.52
C ALA A 5 -5.61 -1.73 -6.68
N LYS A 6 -5.11 -1.53 -7.90
CA LYS A 6 -5.63 -2.16 -9.13
C LYS A 6 -5.06 -3.54 -9.39
N CYS A 7 -3.79 -3.73 -9.09
CA CYS A 7 -3.00 -4.88 -9.49
C CYS A 7 -2.45 -5.68 -8.31
N ASN A 8 -2.67 -5.19 -7.08
CA ASN A 8 -2.25 -5.79 -5.81
C ASN A 8 -0.75 -6.05 -5.67
N GLU A 9 0.07 -5.58 -6.62
CA GLU A 9 1.51 -5.75 -6.55
C GLU A 9 2.13 -4.83 -5.49
N PRO A 10 3.12 -5.35 -4.74
CA PRO A 10 3.86 -4.56 -3.77
C PRO A 10 4.77 -3.57 -4.50
N ILE A 11 4.67 -2.30 -4.15
CA ILE A 11 5.49 -1.25 -4.75
C ILE A 11 6.87 -1.30 -4.10
N ARG A 12 7.89 -1.61 -4.90
CA ARG A 12 9.30 -1.61 -4.49
C ARG A 12 9.99 -0.27 -4.74
N ASN A 13 9.59 0.47 -5.78
CA ASN A 13 10.19 1.75 -6.13
C ASN A 13 9.32 2.91 -5.62
N MET A 14 9.78 3.54 -4.53
CA MET A 14 9.15 4.71 -3.94
C MET A 14 9.93 5.98 -4.34
N SER A 15 9.95 6.28 -5.64
CA SER A 15 10.56 7.53 -6.12
C SER A 15 9.64 8.72 -5.78
N PRO A 16 10.17 9.82 -5.23
CA PRO A 16 9.37 10.97 -4.79
C PRO A 16 8.71 11.75 -5.95
N ILE A 17 9.19 11.55 -7.18
CA ILE A 17 8.64 12.17 -8.39
C ILE A 17 7.78 11.12 -9.11
N GLY A 18 6.47 11.21 -8.90
CA GLY A 18 5.47 10.41 -9.61
C GLY A 18 5.42 8.94 -9.19
N LEU A 19 4.84 8.66 -8.02
CA LEU A 19 4.51 7.28 -7.66
C LEU A 19 3.48 6.76 -8.68
N GLN A 20 3.93 5.89 -9.56
CA GLN A 20 3.12 5.25 -10.59
C GLN A 20 3.41 3.76 -10.56
N CYS A 21 2.36 2.93 -10.57
CA CYS A 21 2.58 1.50 -10.66
C CYS A 21 3.10 1.12 -12.05
N ASP A 22 4.23 0.44 -12.10
CA ASP A 22 4.91 0.01 -13.34
C ASP A 22 4.02 -0.83 -14.27
N LYS A 23 3.14 -1.67 -13.71
CA LYS A 23 2.28 -2.56 -14.51
C LYS A 23 1.00 -1.95 -15.04
N CYS A 24 0.38 -1.05 -14.28
CA CYS A 24 -0.99 -0.58 -14.60
C CYS A 24 -1.12 0.94 -14.66
N GLY A 25 -0.02 1.68 -14.48
CA GLY A 25 -0.02 3.15 -14.50
C GLY A 25 -0.83 3.81 -13.38
N SER A 26 -1.37 3.02 -12.45
CA SER A 26 -2.26 3.53 -11.41
C SER A 26 -1.48 4.25 -10.32
N ARG A 27 -2.05 5.35 -9.82
CA ARG A 27 -1.51 6.20 -8.76
C ARG A 27 -2.21 6.00 -7.40
N ILE A 28 -2.96 4.91 -7.28
CA ILE A 28 -3.75 4.59 -6.08
C ILE A 28 -3.04 3.46 -5.33
N PHE A 29 -2.65 3.75 -4.09
CA PHE A 29 -1.85 2.85 -3.27
C PHE A 29 -2.54 2.59 -1.93
N VAL A 30 -2.54 1.31 -1.54
CA VAL A 30 -3.12 0.85 -0.28
C VAL A 30 -1.99 0.44 0.65
N LYS A 31 -1.96 0.99 1.86
CA LYS A 31 -1.02 0.54 2.89
C LYS A 31 -1.55 -0.75 3.51
N GLU A 32 -0.75 -1.81 3.47
CA GLU A 32 -1.11 -3.03 4.18
C GLU A 32 -1.26 -2.79 5.67
N ARG A 33 -2.28 -3.41 6.25
CA ARG A 33 -2.54 -3.34 7.68
C ARG A 33 -1.40 -4.06 8.40
N PRO A 34 -0.71 -3.41 9.34
CA PRO A 34 0.29 -4.10 10.14
C PRO A 34 -0.39 -5.22 10.93
N ASN A 35 0.21 -6.41 10.96
CA ASN A 35 -0.28 -7.56 11.74
C ASN A 35 0.00 -7.41 13.24
N VAL A 36 -0.10 -6.18 13.75
CA VAL A 36 -0.02 -5.89 15.17
C VAL A 36 -1.43 -6.04 15.72
N LYS A 37 -1.60 -6.99 16.64
CA LYS A 37 -2.88 -7.17 17.36
C LYS A 37 -3.25 -5.84 18.00
N LYS A 38 -4.37 -5.26 17.57
CA LYS A 38 -4.94 -4.10 18.24
C LYS A 38 -5.55 -4.58 19.54
N ILE A 39 -5.01 -4.12 20.66
CA ILE A 39 -5.60 -4.36 21.97
C ILE A 39 -6.83 -3.45 22.04
N LEU A 40 -8.01 -4.00 21.77
CA LEU A 40 -9.29 -3.31 21.93
C LEU A 40 -9.65 -3.41 23.42
N LYS A 41 -9.64 -2.29 24.14
CA LYS A 41 -10.28 -2.21 25.45
C LYS A 41 -11.76 -1.91 25.19
N SER A 42 -12.64 -2.83 25.57
CA SER A 42 -14.08 -2.55 25.68
C SER A 42 -14.30 -1.82 27.00
N ASP A 43 -15.03 -0.71 26.94
CA ASP A 43 -15.57 0.04 28.09
C ASP A 43 -16.83 -0.66 28.62
#